data_AF-A0A1Q8TQR0-F1
#
_entry.id   AF-A0A1Q8TQR0-F1
#
_cell.length_a   1.000
_cell.length_b   1.000
_cell.length_c   1.000
_cell.angle_alpha   90.00
_cell.angle_beta   90.00
_cell.angle_gamma   90.00
#
_symmetry.space_group_name_H-M   'P 1'
#
loop_
_entity.id
_entity.type
_entity.pdbx_description
1 polymer ?
#
loop_
_entity_poly.entity_id
_entity_poly.type
_entity_poly.pdbx_seq_one_letter_code
_entity_poly.pdbx_strand_id
1 'polypeptide(L)'
;MGDRVAGGNFHDRADEPALLYVIRHEGLAALKVGVVGAASREVRLRAHARQGWVTEMVTEFETGRQALQAERAVLGFLRECGATDRLPQREMPQGGYTETVAHADLVDLDGDLLAAIAQAAGRIIRRAHSPLHQWTRNYLAAGEAALDLIDEGHKALARKRLQTLLELGEEMVRHLGPREPQETPASV
;
A
#
# COMPACT_ATOMS: atom_id res chain seq x y z
N MET A 1 15.13 4.87 -33.36
CA MET A 1 15.89 5.25 -32.15
C MET A 1 15.20 4.56 -30.98
N GLY A 2 15.68 3.36 -30.63
CA GLY A 2 15.01 2.50 -29.65
C GLY A 2 15.48 2.84 -28.25
N ASP A 3 14.58 3.32 -27.40
CA ASP A 3 14.89 3.54 -26.00
C ASP A 3 14.61 2.24 -25.23
N ARG A 4 15.70 1.56 -24.87
CA ARG A 4 15.66 0.42 -23.96
C ARG A 4 15.43 1.00 -22.57
N VAL A 5 14.22 0.88 -22.04
CA VAL A 5 14.03 1.03 -20.59
C VAL A 5 14.73 -0.16 -19.93
N ALA A 6 15.96 0.10 -19.49
CA ALA A 6 16.79 -0.83 -18.75
C ALA A 6 16.01 -1.36 -17.53
N GLY A 7 16.09 -2.67 -17.31
CA GLY A 7 15.56 -3.34 -16.13
C GLY A 7 16.35 -2.93 -14.88
N GLY A 8 16.03 -1.77 -14.32
CA GLY A 8 16.38 -1.43 -12.94
C GLY A 8 15.53 -2.26 -11.98
N ASN A 9 16.09 -2.61 -10.82
CA ASN A 9 15.31 -3.27 -9.78
C ASN A 9 14.21 -2.32 -9.32
N PHE A 10 12.99 -2.83 -9.10
CA PHE A 10 11.84 -2.02 -8.68
C PHE A 10 12.12 -1.19 -7.40
N HIS A 11 13.06 -1.66 -6.56
CA HIS A 11 13.53 -0.95 -5.38
C HIS A 11 14.17 0.41 -5.65
N ASP A 12 14.78 0.61 -6.82
CA ASP A 12 15.46 1.87 -7.17
C ASP A 12 14.48 3.00 -7.52
N ARG A 13 13.19 2.67 -7.70
CA ARG A 13 12.10 3.59 -8.07
C ARG A 13 10.94 3.55 -7.08
N ALA A 14 11.24 3.23 -5.82
CA ALA A 14 10.21 3.03 -4.80
C ALA A 14 9.42 4.31 -4.45
N ASP A 15 9.91 5.49 -4.84
CA ASP A 15 9.22 6.78 -4.71
C ASP A 15 8.31 7.12 -5.90
N GLU A 16 8.40 6.39 -7.02
CA GLU A 16 7.56 6.63 -8.19
C GLU A 16 6.19 5.95 -8.04
N PRO A 17 5.14 6.45 -8.73
CA PRO A 17 3.83 5.81 -8.73
C PRO A 17 3.88 4.34 -9.17
N ALA A 18 3.11 3.51 -8.48
CA ALA A 18 3.08 2.08 -8.70
C ALA A 18 1.67 1.51 -8.49
N LEU A 19 1.49 0.27 -8.91
CA LEU A 19 0.24 -0.45 -8.76
C LEU A 19 0.48 -1.79 -8.06
N LEU A 20 -0.47 -2.17 -7.23
CA LEU A 20 -0.68 -3.54 -6.79
C LEU A 20 -1.67 -4.20 -7.75
N TYR A 21 -1.43 -5.44 -8.16
CA TYR A 21 -2.36 -6.21 -8.96
C TYR A 21 -2.54 -7.62 -8.40
N VAL A 22 -3.72 -8.19 -8.69
CA VAL A 22 -4.03 -9.60 -8.48
C VAL A 22 -4.32 -10.23 -9.84
N ILE A 23 -3.68 -11.36 -10.11
CA ILE A 23 -3.88 -12.15 -11.32
C ILE A 23 -4.12 -13.63 -10.97
N ARG A 24 -4.88 -14.33 -11.81
CA ARG A 24 -5.24 -15.74 -11.68
C ARG A 24 -4.80 -16.54 -12.90
N HIS A 25 -4.38 -17.77 -12.69
CA HIS A 25 -4.15 -18.75 -13.75
C HIS A 25 -4.95 -20.02 -13.47
N GLU A 26 -6.08 -20.20 -14.17
CA GLU A 26 -7.01 -21.32 -13.94
C GLU A 26 -6.35 -22.69 -14.13
N GLY A 27 -5.61 -22.89 -15.22
CA GLY A 27 -4.97 -24.18 -15.51
C GLY A 27 -3.85 -24.60 -14.54
N LEU A 28 -3.38 -23.68 -13.69
CA LEU A 28 -2.35 -23.95 -12.68
C LEU A 28 -2.94 -23.90 -11.26
N ALA A 29 -4.25 -23.64 -11.13
CA ALA A 29 -4.92 -23.37 -9.86
C ALA A 29 -4.12 -22.37 -9.01
N ALA A 30 -3.65 -21.28 -9.63
CA ALA A 30 -2.70 -20.37 -9.01
C ALA A 30 -3.18 -18.92 -9.00
N LEU A 31 -2.84 -18.22 -7.93
CA LEU A 31 -3.10 -16.80 -7.75
C LEU A 31 -1.82 -16.06 -7.43
N LYS A 32 -1.68 -14.83 -7.95
CA LYS A 32 -0.53 -13.99 -7.68
C LYS A 32 -0.97 -12.59 -7.29
N VAL A 33 -0.35 -12.08 -6.23
CA VAL A 33 -0.30 -10.65 -5.94
C VAL A 33 1.05 -10.11 -6.40
N GLY A 34 1.07 -8.93 -7.00
CA GLY A 34 2.29 -8.35 -7.53
C GLY A 34 2.28 -6.83 -7.57
N VAL A 35 3.47 -6.24 -7.59
CA VAL A 35 3.66 -4.80 -7.78
C VAL A 35 4.33 -4.50 -9.12
N VAL A 36 3.95 -3.38 -9.75
CA VAL A 36 4.62 -2.84 -10.94
C VAL A 36 4.57 -1.32 -10.92
N GLY A 37 5.61 -0.66 -11.45
CA GLY A 37 5.61 0.79 -11.62
C GLY A 37 4.57 1.23 -12.65
N ALA A 38 4.00 2.44 -12.49
CA ALA A 38 2.93 2.94 -13.35
C ALA A 38 3.30 2.91 -14.85
N ALA A 39 4.53 3.32 -15.17
CA ALA A 39 5.05 3.33 -16.54
C ALA A 39 5.19 1.94 -17.17
N SER A 40 5.29 0.88 -16.36
CA SER A 40 5.52 -0.50 -16.84
C SER A 40 4.28 -1.40 -16.73
N ARG A 41 3.16 -0.87 -16.23
CA ARG A 41 1.90 -1.61 -16.03
C ARG A 41 1.50 -2.42 -17.25
N GLU A 42 1.37 -1.77 -18.39
CA GLU A 42 0.83 -2.37 -19.61
C GLU A 42 1.74 -3.47 -20.15
N VAL A 43 3.07 -3.29 -20.06
CA VAL A 43 4.06 -4.28 -20.48
C VAL A 43 4.01 -5.51 -19.58
N ARG A 44 3.97 -5.31 -18.25
CA ARG A 44 3.97 -6.40 -17.27
C ARG A 44 2.68 -7.21 -17.31
N LEU A 45 1.52 -6.57 -17.32
CA LEU A 45 0.23 -7.27 -17.35
C LEU A 45 0.01 -8.00 -18.68
N ARG A 46 0.42 -7.41 -19.82
CA ARG A 46 0.37 -8.12 -21.12
C ARG A 46 1.32 -9.32 -21.17
N ALA A 47 2.48 -9.23 -20.54
CA ALA A 47 3.42 -10.35 -20.45
C ALA A 47 2.84 -11.54 -19.67
N HIS A 48 2.14 -11.27 -18.56
CA HIS A 48 1.38 -12.28 -17.82
C HIS A 48 0.19 -12.82 -18.63
N ALA A 49 -0.60 -11.95 -19.27
CA ALA A 49 -1.75 -12.36 -20.06
C ALA A 49 -1.39 -13.34 -21.21
N ARG A 50 -0.26 -13.12 -21.88
CA ARG A 50 0.26 -14.05 -22.90
C ARG A 50 0.59 -15.44 -22.37
N GLN A 51 0.73 -15.59 -21.06
CA GLN A 51 1.01 -16.85 -20.36
C GLN A 51 -0.24 -17.41 -19.67
N GLY A 52 -1.45 -16.97 -20.05
CA GLY A 52 -2.70 -17.51 -19.53
C GLY A 52 -3.18 -16.89 -18.21
N TRP A 53 -2.52 -15.82 -17.74
CA TRP A 53 -2.95 -15.12 -16.53
C TRP A 53 -4.05 -14.09 -16.83
N VAL A 54 -5.09 -14.06 -15.99
CA VAL A 54 -6.19 -13.10 -16.05
C VAL A 54 -6.03 -12.10 -14.92
N THR A 55 -6.26 -10.82 -15.18
CA THR A 55 -6.21 -9.77 -14.15
C THR A 55 -7.55 -9.66 -13.44
N GLU A 56 -7.55 -9.85 -12.13
CA GLU A 56 -8.74 -9.76 -11.26
C GLU A 56 -8.87 -8.37 -10.65
N MET A 57 -7.75 -7.76 -10.29
CA MET A 57 -7.74 -6.45 -9.61
C MET A 57 -6.48 -5.68 -9.92
N VAL A 58 -6.62 -4.36 -10.00
CA VAL A 58 -5.51 -3.40 -9.99
C VAL A 58 -5.86 -2.25 -9.05
N THR A 59 -4.91 -1.86 -8.20
CA THR A 59 -5.02 -0.73 -7.28
C THR A 59 -3.80 0.17 -7.41
N GLU A 60 -4.03 1.47 -7.57
CA GLU A 60 -2.99 2.48 -7.72
C GLU A 60 -2.51 3.02 -6.36
N PHE A 61 -1.23 3.38 -6.31
CA PHE A 61 -0.55 4.00 -5.18
C PHE A 61 0.33 5.15 -5.67
N GLU A 62 0.47 6.16 -4.81
CA GLU A 62 1.31 7.33 -5.09
C GLU A 62 2.80 6.96 -5.19
N THR A 63 3.20 5.92 -4.45
CA THR A 63 4.60 5.44 -4.42
C THR A 63 4.69 3.92 -4.44
N GLY A 64 5.76 3.41 -5.04
CA GLY A 64 6.15 2.00 -5.00
C GLY A 64 6.31 1.45 -3.58
N ARG A 65 6.75 2.27 -2.61
CA ARG A 65 6.82 1.87 -1.20
C ARG A 65 5.46 1.49 -0.63
N GLN A 66 4.42 2.29 -0.90
CA GLN A 66 3.07 1.98 -0.44
C GLN A 66 2.55 0.68 -1.09
N ALA A 67 2.78 0.50 -2.39
CA ALA A 67 2.37 -0.72 -3.10
C ALA A 67 3.09 -1.97 -2.56
N LEU A 68 4.40 -1.91 -2.33
CA LEU A 68 5.19 -2.99 -1.72
C LEU A 68 4.76 -3.28 -0.28
N GLN A 69 4.40 -2.27 0.49
CA GLN A 69 3.86 -2.46 1.83
C GLN A 69 2.55 -3.26 1.78
N ALA A 70 1.70 -2.98 0.78
CA ALA A 70 0.43 -3.68 0.59
C ALA A 70 0.65 -5.13 0.16
N GLU A 71 1.52 -5.37 -0.83
CA GLU A 71 1.92 -6.72 -1.25
C GLU A 71 2.45 -7.54 -0.07
N ARG A 72 3.37 -6.98 0.72
CA ARG A 72 3.94 -7.64 1.89
C ARG A 72 2.90 -7.96 2.95
N ALA A 73 1.93 -7.08 3.18
CA ALA A 73 0.84 -7.30 4.14
C ALA A 73 -0.07 -8.45 3.67
N VAL A 74 -0.46 -8.46 2.40
CA VAL A 74 -1.27 -9.55 1.80
C VAL A 74 -0.53 -10.88 1.91
N LEU A 75 0.74 -10.92 1.49
CA LEU A 75 1.53 -12.14 1.56
C LEU A 75 1.82 -12.58 3.00
N GLY A 76 1.95 -11.63 3.94
CA GLY A 76 2.08 -11.91 5.36
C GLY A 76 0.84 -12.64 5.89
N PHE A 77 -0.33 -12.06 5.65
CA PHE A 77 -1.62 -12.64 6.02
C PHE A 77 -1.80 -14.06 5.46
N LEU A 78 -1.57 -14.25 4.16
CA LEU A 78 -1.71 -15.57 3.53
C LEU A 78 -0.77 -16.62 4.15
N ARG A 79 0.48 -16.24 4.45
CA ARG A 79 1.43 -17.13 5.13
C ARG A 79 0.99 -17.47 6.55
N GLU A 80 0.47 -16.51 7.29
CA GLU A 80 -0.06 -16.73 8.65
C GLU A 80 -1.28 -17.67 8.64
N CYS A 81 -2.09 -17.64 7.58
CA CYS A 81 -3.18 -18.57 7.36
C CYS A 81 -2.73 -19.95 6.83
N GLY A 82 -1.45 -20.15 6.52
CA GLY A 82 -0.91 -21.41 6.00
C GLY A 82 -1.00 -21.59 4.48
N ALA A 83 -1.42 -20.58 3.72
CA ALA A 83 -1.42 -20.59 2.26
C ALA A 83 -0.01 -20.32 1.70
N THR A 84 0.88 -21.30 1.87
CA THR A 84 2.32 -21.16 1.60
C THR A 84 2.82 -21.86 0.34
N ASP A 85 1.98 -22.68 -0.30
CA ASP A 85 2.36 -23.44 -1.48
C ASP A 85 2.68 -22.51 -2.65
N ARG A 86 3.73 -22.84 -3.41
CA ARG A 86 4.26 -22.00 -4.48
C ARG A 86 4.42 -22.80 -5.76
N LEU A 87 4.22 -22.12 -6.89
CA LEU A 87 4.55 -22.70 -8.19
C LEU A 87 6.07 -22.88 -8.31
N PRO A 88 6.53 -23.95 -8.98
CA PRO A 88 7.94 -24.10 -9.30
C PRO A 88 8.40 -22.99 -10.23
N GLN A 89 9.65 -22.53 -10.09
CA GLN A 89 10.20 -21.40 -10.84
C GLN A 89 10.08 -21.57 -12.37
N ARG A 90 10.13 -22.81 -12.89
CA ARG A 90 9.93 -23.12 -14.31
C ARG A 90 8.56 -22.72 -14.86
N GLU A 91 7.54 -22.65 -14.01
CA GLU A 91 6.17 -22.21 -14.34
C GLU A 91 6.00 -20.68 -14.17
N MET A 92 7.03 -20.01 -13.62
CA MET A 92 7.08 -18.56 -13.42
C MET A 92 8.32 -17.94 -14.13
N PRO A 93 8.46 -18.07 -15.46
CA PRO A 93 9.63 -17.57 -16.20
C PRO A 93 9.80 -16.05 -16.13
N GLN A 94 8.74 -15.31 -15.80
CA GLN A 94 8.74 -13.85 -15.59
C GLN A 94 9.19 -13.44 -14.17
N GLY A 95 9.57 -14.41 -13.33
CA GLY A 95 9.87 -14.26 -11.92
C GLY A 95 8.63 -14.10 -11.02
N GLY A 96 8.86 -13.99 -9.72
CA GLY A 96 7.81 -13.72 -8.73
C GLY A 96 7.08 -14.95 -8.20
N TYR A 97 7.78 -16.09 -8.12
CA TYR A 97 7.26 -17.32 -7.51
C TYR A 97 6.97 -17.16 -6.00
N THR A 98 7.65 -16.21 -5.34
CA THR A 98 7.49 -15.93 -3.91
C THR A 98 6.19 -15.22 -3.56
N GLU A 99 5.57 -14.54 -4.53
CA GLU A 99 4.29 -13.85 -4.38
C GLU A 99 3.13 -14.59 -5.08
N THR A 100 3.35 -15.83 -5.50
CA THR A 100 2.34 -16.70 -6.11
C THR A 100 1.94 -17.79 -5.12
N VAL A 101 0.63 -17.96 -4.90
CA VAL A 101 0.04 -19.09 -4.19
C VAL A 101 -0.36 -20.14 -5.23
N ALA A 102 0.22 -21.35 -5.11
CA ALA A 102 -0.20 -22.52 -5.88
C ALA A 102 -1.34 -23.26 -5.17
N HIS A 103 -2.09 -24.06 -5.92
CA HIS A 103 -3.20 -24.86 -5.39
C HIS A 103 -4.17 -24.03 -4.54
N ALA A 104 -4.50 -22.83 -5.01
CA ALA A 104 -5.29 -21.86 -4.26
C ALA A 104 -6.70 -22.38 -3.95
N ASP A 105 -7.22 -23.27 -4.79
CA ASP A 105 -8.46 -24.01 -4.60
C ASP A 105 -8.46 -24.95 -3.39
N LEU A 106 -7.31 -25.54 -3.02
CA LEU A 106 -7.20 -26.42 -1.85
C LEU A 106 -7.37 -25.67 -0.52
N VAL A 107 -7.16 -24.36 -0.52
CA VAL A 107 -7.28 -23.48 0.66
C VAL A 107 -8.46 -22.52 0.54
N ASP A 108 -9.39 -22.79 -0.38
CA ASP A 108 -10.59 -21.96 -0.63
C ASP A 108 -10.26 -20.49 -0.92
N LEU A 109 -9.13 -20.25 -1.59
CA LEU A 109 -8.68 -18.93 -2.00
C LEU A 109 -8.96 -18.75 -3.49
N ASP A 110 -10.00 -17.97 -3.82
CA ASP A 110 -10.29 -17.57 -5.19
C ASP A 110 -9.79 -16.15 -5.51
N GLY A 111 -9.98 -15.75 -6.78
CA GLY A 111 -9.55 -14.44 -7.27
C GLY A 111 -10.24 -13.28 -6.57
N ASP A 112 -11.53 -13.42 -6.27
CA ASP A 112 -12.35 -12.38 -5.63
C ASP A 112 -11.94 -12.17 -4.17
N LEU A 113 -11.71 -13.25 -3.43
CA LEU A 113 -11.24 -13.21 -2.05
C LEU A 113 -9.85 -12.58 -1.97
N LEU A 114 -8.90 -13.00 -2.83
CA LEU A 114 -7.58 -12.40 -2.85
C LEU A 114 -7.63 -10.91 -3.25
N ALA A 115 -8.47 -10.56 -4.23
CA ALA A 115 -8.71 -9.17 -4.61
C ALA A 115 -9.26 -8.36 -3.43
N ALA A 116 -10.22 -8.90 -2.66
CA ALA A 116 -10.79 -8.23 -1.50
C ALA A 116 -9.75 -8.00 -0.38
N ILE A 117 -8.92 -9.02 -0.08
CA ILE A 117 -7.82 -8.90 0.89
C ILE A 117 -6.83 -7.80 0.45
N ALA A 118 -6.45 -7.81 -0.83
CA ALA A 118 -5.52 -6.83 -1.37
C ALA A 118 -6.10 -5.40 -1.42
N GLN A 119 -7.39 -5.25 -1.72
CA GLN A 119 -8.09 -3.97 -1.62
C GLN A 119 -8.17 -3.46 -0.18
N ALA A 120 -8.44 -4.35 0.79
CA ALA A 120 -8.46 -4.00 2.20
C ALA A 120 -7.09 -3.50 2.67
N ALA A 121 -6.02 -4.25 2.39
CA ALA A 121 -4.65 -3.85 2.69
C ALA A 121 -4.30 -2.49 2.05
N GLY A 122 -4.64 -2.31 0.76
CA GLY A 122 -4.37 -1.07 0.06
C GLY A 122 -5.11 0.15 0.64
N ARG A 123 -6.38 0.00 1.04
CA ARG A 123 -7.13 1.08 1.71
C ARG A 123 -6.51 1.47 3.05
N ILE A 124 -6.17 0.48 3.88
CA ILE A 124 -5.56 0.71 5.19
C ILE A 124 -4.23 1.45 5.04
N ILE A 125 -3.39 1.02 4.10
CA ILE A 125 -2.07 1.64 3.86
C ILE A 125 -2.22 3.07 3.35
N ARG A 126 -3.07 3.32 2.35
CA ARG A 126 -3.32 4.71 1.91
C ARG A 126 -3.79 5.60 3.04
N ARG A 127 -4.68 5.09 3.91
CA ARG A 127 -5.15 5.86 5.06
C ARG A 127 -4.05 6.09 6.10
N ALA A 128 -3.22 5.08 6.37
CA ALA A 128 -2.08 5.18 7.29
C ALA A 128 -1.02 6.18 6.82
N HIS A 129 -0.86 6.34 5.51
CA HIS A 129 0.03 7.34 4.91
C HIS A 129 -0.65 8.71 4.70
N SER A 130 -1.93 8.87 5.00
CA SER A 130 -2.61 10.16 4.84
C SER A 130 -2.08 11.20 5.84
N PRO A 131 -1.97 12.49 5.46
CA PRO A 131 -1.49 13.55 6.35
C PRO A 131 -2.26 13.61 7.68
N LEU A 132 -3.58 13.42 7.62
CA LEU A 132 -4.43 13.42 8.82
C LEU A 132 -4.09 12.29 9.78
N HIS A 133 -3.84 11.08 9.28
CA HIS A 133 -3.47 9.96 10.14
C HIS A 133 -2.06 10.15 10.73
N GLN A 134 -1.11 10.61 9.92
CA GLN A 134 0.24 10.92 10.40
C GLN A 134 0.20 11.98 11.51
N TRP A 135 -0.56 13.06 11.29
CA TRP A 135 -0.79 14.10 12.29
C TRP A 135 -1.41 13.51 13.56
N THR A 136 -2.49 12.72 13.45
CA THR A 136 -3.20 12.15 14.60
C THR A 136 -2.27 11.26 15.42
N ARG A 137 -1.46 10.44 14.76
CA ARG A 137 -0.47 9.59 15.41
C ARG A 137 0.59 10.40 16.15
N ASN A 138 1.13 11.45 15.51
CA ASN A 138 2.14 12.30 16.13
C ASN A 138 1.57 13.04 17.35
N TYR A 139 0.32 13.50 17.25
CA TYR A 139 -0.40 14.14 18.35
C TYR A 139 -0.58 13.19 19.54
N LEU A 140 -1.11 11.98 19.31
CA LEU A 140 -1.31 10.98 20.36
C LEU A 140 0.01 10.57 21.02
N ALA A 141 1.05 10.27 20.23
CA ALA A 141 2.36 9.89 20.75
C ALA A 141 3.03 11.02 21.56
N ALA A 142 2.85 12.28 21.14
CA ALA A 142 3.33 13.40 21.93
C ALA A 142 2.55 13.60 23.23
N GLY A 143 1.26 13.24 23.26
CA GLY A 143 0.43 13.19 24.47
C GLY A 143 0.88 12.11 25.45
N GLU A 144 1.11 10.89 24.96
CA GLU A 144 1.65 9.77 25.75
C GLU A 144 2.98 10.14 26.40
N ALA A 145 3.93 10.68 25.62
CA ALA A 145 5.21 11.17 26.16
C ALA A 145 5.06 12.30 27.20
N ALA A 146 3.99 13.10 27.12
CA ALA A 146 3.72 14.13 28.13
C ALA A 146 3.18 13.51 29.44
N LEU A 147 2.39 12.44 29.36
CA LEU A 147 1.93 11.67 30.52
C LEU A 147 3.10 10.99 31.21
N ASP A 148 4.01 10.35 30.45
CA ASP A 148 5.22 9.75 31.01
C ASP A 148 6.06 10.77 31.80
N LEU A 149 6.24 11.97 31.26
CA LEU A 149 6.95 13.06 31.98
C LEU A 149 6.23 13.52 33.25
N ILE A 150 4.90 13.41 33.32
CA ILE A 150 4.14 13.73 34.54
C ILE A 150 4.38 12.65 35.59
N ASP A 151 4.32 11.39 35.19
CA ASP A 151 4.50 10.22 36.05
C ASP A 151 5.94 10.17 36.61
N GLU A 152 6.92 10.56 35.81
CA GLU A 152 8.33 10.71 36.21
C GLU A 152 8.60 11.98 37.06
N GLY A 153 7.60 12.83 37.26
CA GLY A 153 7.71 14.05 38.06
C GLY A 153 8.36 15.25 37.35
N HIS A 154 8.63 15.16 36.05
CA HIS A 154 9.21 16.20 35.20
C HIS A 154 8.19 17.28 34.77
N LYS A 155 7.51 17.90 35.74
CA LYS A 155 6.37 18.82 35.53
C LYS A 155 6.63 19.99 34.58
N ALA A 156 7.84 20.57 34.58
CA ALA A 156 8.18 21.69 33.69
C ALA A 156 8.30 21.25 32.23
N LEU A 157 8.88 20.06 31.99
CA LEU A 157 8.99 19.45 30.66
C LEU A 157 7.63 19.01 30.14
N ALA A 158 6.82 18.37 31.01
CA ALA A 158 5.44 18.00 30.70
C ALA A 158 4.60 19.20 30.28
N ARG A 159 4.67 20.33 31.03
CA ARG A 159 3.95 21.56 30.68
C ARG A 159 4.36 22.09 29.30
N LYS A 160 5.66 22.15 29.01
CA LYS A 160 6.16 22.58 27.70
C LYS A 160 5.63 21.68 26.57
N ARG A 161 5.60 20.37 26.80
CA ARG A 161 5.09 19.39 25.83
C ARG A 161 3.59 19.53 25.58
N LEU A 162 2.79 19.71 26.63
CA LEU A 162 1.35 19.97 26.53
C LEU A 162 1.05 21.28 25.79
N GLN A 163 1.87 22.32 25.97
CA GLN A 163 1.71 23.57 25.24
C GLN A 163 1.97 23.40 23.74
N THR A 164 3.02 22.66 23.36
CA THR A 164 3.26 22.30 21.96
C THR A 164 2.11 21.49 21.37
N LEU A 165 1.49 20.59 22.14
CA LEU A 165 0.31 19.84 21.69
C LEU A 165 -0.89 20.75 21.42
N LEU A 166 -1.16 21.73 22.30
CA LEU A 166 -2.24 22.70 22.09
C LEU A 166 -2.03 23.48 20.78
N GLU A 167 -0.82 23.98 20.55
CA GLU A 167 -0.46 24.72 19.34
C GLU A 167 -0.66 23.86 18.06
N LEU A 168 -0.21 22.60 18.09
CA LEU A 168 -0.40 21.64 16.99
C LEU A 168 -1.89 21.31 16.75
N GLY A 169 -2.70 21.27 17.82
CA GLY A 169 -4.15 21.08 17.75
C GLY A 169 -4.85 22.24 17.06
N GLU A 170 -4.51 23.46 17.45
CA GLU A 170 -5.06 24.70 16.87
C GLU A 170 -4.69 24.87 15.39
N GLU A 171 -3.47 24.49 15.00
CA GLU A 171 -3.04 24.51 13.60
C GLU A 171 -3.85 23.52 12.74
N MET A 172 -4.15 22.34 13.26
CA MET A 172 -4.95 21.35 12.54
C MET A 172 -6.39 21.81 12.33
N VAL A 173 -7.05 22.33 13.38
CA VAL A 173 -8.43 22.82 13.28
C VAL A 173 -8.55 23.89 12.20
N ARG A 174 -7.54 24.77 12.07
CA ARG A 174 -7.47 25.76 10.99
C ARG A 174 -7.34 25.15 9.60
N HIS A 175 -6.56 24.07 9.45
CA HIS A 175 -6.38 23.39 8.15
C HIS A 175 -7.56 22.50 7.73
N LEU A 176 -8.35 22.01 8.69
CA LEU A 176 -9.52 21.15 8.45
C LEU A 176 -10.85 21.92 8.45
N GLY A 177 -10.83 23.22 8.77
CA GLY A 177 -12.00 24.09 8.70
C GLY A 177 -12.59 24.16 7.29
N PRO A 178 -13.89 24.52 7.16
CA PRO A 178 -14.53 24.63 5.85
C PRO A 178 -13.74 25.60 4.95
N ARG A 179 -13.32 25.11 3.78
CA ARG A 179 -12.77 25.99 2.73
C ARG A 179 -13.93 26.81 2.20
N GLU A 180 -13.84 28.14 2.29
CA GLU A 180 -14.78 29.01 1.61
C GLU A 180 -14.85 28.63 0.13
N PRO A 181 -16.04 28.54 -0.47
CA PRO A 181 -16.16 28.27 -1.89
C PRO A 181 -15.42 29.36 -2.66
N GLN A 182 -14.45 28.97 -3.48
CA GLN A 182 -13.83 29.89 -4.43
C GLN A 182 -14.93 30.33 -5.42
N GLU A 183 -15.32 31.59 -5.34
CA GLU A 183 -16.19 32.21 -6.33
C GLU A 183 -15.58 32.01 -7.71
N THR A 184 -16.26 31.25 -8.55
CA THR A 184 -15.88 31.09 -9.95
C THR A 184 -16.16 32.44 -10.62
N PRO A 185 -15.18 33.10 -11.27
CA PRO A 185 -15.45 34.34 -11.97
C PRO A 185 -16.45 34.06 -13.08
N ALA A 186 -17.58 34.76 -13.04
CA ALA A 186 -18.61 34.68 -14.06
C ALA A 186 -17.97 34.95 -15.43
N SER A 187 -18.07 33.97 -16.33
CA SER A 187 -17.69 34.17 -17.73
C SER A 187 -18.70 35.14 -18.36
N VAL A 188 -18.18 36.25 -18.89
CA VAL A 188 -18.88 37.20 -19.77
C VAL A 188 -18.66 36.79 -21.21
#